data_AF-A0A7L4UPM9-F1
#
_entry.id   AF-A0A7L4UPM9-F1
#
_cell.length_a   1.000
_cell.length_b   1.000
_cell.length_c   1.000
_cell.angle_alpha   90.00
_cell.angle_beta   90.00
_cell.angle_gamma   90.00
#
_symmetry.space_group_name_H-M   'P 1'
#
loop_
_entity.id
_entity.type
_entity.pdbx_description
1 polymer ?
#
loop_
_entity_poly.entity_id
_entity_poly.type
_entity_poly.pdbx_seq_one_letter_code
_entity_poly.pdbx_strand_id
1 'polypeptide(L)'
;MNKRQLHIIIMGAPGCGKGTQAKQIVSNFGFVHLSTGELFRKKYSQKNQETIAFKHAIDKGGFFSDEMAYQIIQDFISENSEVEGIIYDGFPRDIAQAKYFRKHICTNPIVIELKADEEQLIDRILKRASKKNRKDDQSEKTIQHRMELYRKKTYPVVDLFAKEDLLHTYHSEGKIEKVANQIKELIEKMQQKH
;
A
#
# COMPACT_ATOMS: atom_id res chain seq x y z
N MET A 1 -12.05 20.05 19.43
CA MET A 1 -10.69 20.03 18.82
C MET A 1 -10.78 19.17 17.58
N ASN A 2 -10.57 19.71 16.37
CA ASN A 2 -10.45 18.88 15.17
C ASN A 2 -9.14 18.10 15.30
N LYS A 3 -9.24 16.82 15.66
CA LYS A 3 -8.10 15.91 15.74
C LYS A 3 -7.53 15.80 14.32
N ARG A 4 -6.24 16.08 14.15
CA ARG A 4 -5.59 16.02 12.83
C ARG A 4 -5.55 14.56 12.37
N GLN A 5 -6.23 14.25 11.25
CA GLN A 5 -6.23 12.92 10.66
C GLN A 5 -4.80 12.48 10.28
N LEU A 6 -4.41 11.28 10.68
CA LEU A 6 -3.13 10.69 10.31
C LEU A 6 -3.17 10.06 8.92
N HIS A 7 -2.12 10.30 8.13
CA HIS A 7 -1.97 9.72 6.80
C HIS A 7 -0.76 8.79 6.81
N ILE A 8 -0.98 7.50 6.59
CA ILE A 8 0.03 6.44 6.68
C ILE A 8 0.20 5.79 5.32
N ILE A 9 1.39 5.88 4.73
CA ILE A 9 1.72 5.15 3.51
C ILE A 9 2.41 3.85 3.90
N ILE A 10 1.92 2.71 3.43
CA ILE A 10 2.59 1.43 3.61
C ILE A 10 3.20 0.93 2.29
N MET A 11 4.53 0.84 2.27
CA MET A 11 5.34 0.48 1.11
C MET A 11 6.09 -0.83 1.32
N GLY A 12 6.54 -1.41 0.21
CA GLY A 12 7.31 -2.64 0.19
C GLY A 12 6.95 -3.52 -1.00
N ALA A 13 7.82 -4.47 -1.31
CA ALA A 13 7.66 -5.35 -2.45
C ALA A 13 6.36 -6.20 -2.38
N PRO A 14 5.85 -6.71 -3.50
CA PRO A 14 4.84 -7.77 -3.49
C PRO A 14 5.25 -8.91 -2.54
N GLY A 15 4.34 -9.38 -1.69
CA GLY A 15 4.62 -10.48 -0.76
C GLY A 15 5.16 -10.09 0.62
N CYS A 16 5.57 -8.84 0.85
CA CYS A 16 6.18 -8.43 2.14
C CYS A 16 5.19 -8.27 3.31
N GLY A 17 3.89 -8.49 3.09
CA GLY A 17 2.90 -8.49 4.17
C GLY A 17 2.23 -7.14 4.47
N LYS A 18 2.30 -6.14 3.59
CA LYS A 18 1.62 -4.82 3.75
C LYS A 18 0.18 -4.95 4.23
N GLY A 19 -0.67 -5.66 3.47
CA GLY A 19 -2.07 -5.84 3.84
C GLY A 19 -2.29 -6.57 5.17
N THR A 20 -1.33 -7.40 5.61
CA THR A 20 -1.39 -8.02 6.95
C THR A 20 -1.15 -6.97 8.03
N GLN A 21 -0.11 -6.15 7.89
CA GLN A 21 0.19 -5.09 8.85
C GLN A 21 -0.86 -3.98 8.84
N ALA A 22 -1.40 -3.62 7.68
CA ALA A 22 -2.51 -2.67 7.57
C ALA A 22 -3.72 -3.13 8.40
N LYS A 23 -4.08 -4.42 8.36
CA LYS A 23 -5.16 -4.98 9.18
C LYS A 23 -4.88 -4.93 10.68
N GLN A 24 -3.63 -5.12 11.08
CA GLN A 24 -3.23 -4.97 12.49
C GLN A 24 -3.40 -3.51 12.94
N ILE A 25 -3.00 -2.54 12.11
CA ILE A 25 -3.19 -1.11 12.40
C ILE A 25 -4.69 -0.78 12.51
N VAL A 26 -5.52 -1.22 11.56
CA VAL A 26 -6.98 -1.03 11.62
C VAL A 26 -7.55 -1.56 12.92
N SER A 27 -7.19 -2.79 13.31
CA SER A 27 -7.68 -3.43 14.53
C SER A 27 -7.26 -2.69 15.80
N ASN A 28 -6.07 -2.09 15.83
CA ASN A 28 -5.52 -1.44 17.03
C ASN A 28 -5.99 0.01 17.20
N PHE A 29 -6.23 0.72 16.10
CA PHE A 29 -6.45 2.17 16.13
C PHE A 29 -7.79 2.63 15.55
N GLY A 30 -8.60 1.72 14.98
CA GLY A 30 -9.86 2.10 14.32
C GLY A 30 -9.68 2.92 13.04
N PHE A 31 -8.46 2.92 12.48
CA PHE A 31 -8.16 3.56 11.20
C PHE A 31 -8.83 2.83 10.04
N VAL A 32 -8.85 3.47 8.87
CA VAL A 32 -9.37 2.87 7.65
C VAL A 32 -8.24 2.50 6.69
N HIS A 33 -8.44 1.42 5.93
CA HIS A 33 -7.43 0.88 5.03
C HIS A 33 -7.89 0.96 3.58
N LEU A 34 -7.19 1.78 2.79
CA LEU A 34 -7.34 1.82 1.34
C LEU A 34 -6.29 0.93 0.68
N SER A 35 -6.70 -0.30 0.33
CA SER A 35 -5.92 -1.13 -0.58
C SER A 35 -6.38 -0.88 -2.00
N THR A 36 -5.61 -0.06 -2.74
CA THR A 36 -5.86 0.20 -4.17
C THR A 36 -6.04 -1.11 -4.93
N GLY A 37 -5.12 -2.07 -4.73
CA GLY A 37 -5.19 -3.38 -5.37
C GLY A 37 -6.48 -4.15 -5.07
N GLU A 38 -6.99 -4.15 -3.83
CA GLU A 38 -8.25 -4.84 -3.51
C GLU A 38 -9.45 -4.13 -4.12
N LEU A 39 -9.50 -2.80 -4.04
CA LEU A 39 -10.56 -2.00 -4.64
C LEU A 39 -10.69 -2.28 -6.14
N PHE A 40 -9.57 -2.33 -6.85
CA PHE A 40 -9.56 -2.63 -8.28
C PHE A 40 -9.98 -4.07 -8.59
N ARG A 41 -9.56 -5.06 -7.80
CA ARG A 41 -10.04 -6.45 -7.95
C ARG A 41 -11.56 -6.54 -7.72
N LYS A 42 -12.10 -5.78 -6.77
CA LYS A 42 -13.54 -5.71 -6.50
C LYS A 42 -14.30 -5.10 -7.68
N LYS A 43 -13.87 -3.94 -8.19
CA LYS A 43 -14.46 -3.32 -9.39
C LYS A 43 -14.38 -4.24 -10.62
N TYR A 44 -13.27 -4.97 -10.79
CA TYR A 44 -13.13 -5.97 -11.87
C TYR A 44 -14.20 -7.06 -11.83
N SER A 45 -14.55 -7.55 -10.64
CA SER A 45 -15.57 -8.60 -10.49
C SER A 45 -16.98 -8.16 -10.92
N GLN A 46 -17.24 -6.86 -11.02
CA GLN A 46 -18.55 -6.28 -11.32
C GLN A 46 -18.85 -6.11 -12.83
N LYS A 47 -17.91 -6.41 -13.74
CA LYS A 47 -18.08 -6.46 -15.22
C LYS A 47 -18.90 -5.30 -15.84
N ASN A 48 -18.51 -4.04 -15.60
CA ASN A 48 -19.08 -2.86 -16.26
C ASN A 48 -18.19 -2.35 -17.44
N GLN A 49 -18.67 -1.40 -18.25
CA GLN A 49 -17.91 -0.87 -19.41
C GLN A 49 -16.56 -0.26 -19.02
N GLU A 50 -16.49 0.39 -17.86
CA GLU A 50 -15.24 0.86 -17.26
C GLU A 50 -14.22 -0.27 -17.14
N THR A 51 -14.64 -1.50 -16.81
CA THR A 51 -13.78 -2.65 -16.50
C THR A 51 -12.85 -3.10 -17.65
N ILE A 52 -13.18 -2.79 -18.91
CA ILE A 52 -12.39 -3.23 -20.08
C ILE A 52 -11.00 -2.56 -20.09
N ALA A 53 -10.92 -1.28 -19.72
CA ALA A 53 -9.64 -0.58 -19.57
C ALA A 53 -8.79 -1.15 -18.41
N PHE A 54 -9.43 -1.63 -17.34
CA PHE A 54 -8.75 -2.23 -16.17
C PHE A 54 -8.15 -3.60 -16.48
N LYS A 55 -8.75 -4.35 -17.42
CA LYS A 55 -8.38 -5.75 -17.73
C LYS A 55 -6.91 -5.87 -18.13
N HIS A 56 -6.42 -4.98 -19.00
CA HIS A 56 -5.05 -5.06 -19.49
C HIS A 56 -3.99 -4.75 -18.42
N ALA A 57 -4.27 -3.79 -17.52
CA ALA A 57 -3.35 -3.44 -16.45
C ALA A 57 -3.30 -4.52 -15.36
N ILE A 58 -4.44 -5.04 -14.91
CA ILE A 58 -4.49 -6.03 -13.82
C ILE A 58 -3.95 -7.39 -14.27
N ASP A 59 -4.38 -7.91 -15.43
CA ASP A 59 -3.98 -9.24 -15.91
C ASP A 59 -2.47 -9.31 -16.18
N LYS A 60 -1.86 -8.18 -16.56
CA LYS A 60 -0.41 -8.07 -16.77
C LYS A 60 0.38 -7.65 -15.52
N GLY A 61 -0.28 -7.32 -14.40
CA GLY A 61 0.39 -6.87 -13.18
C GLY A 61 0.88 -5.41 -13.19
N GLY A 62 0.36 -4.59 -14.11
CA GLY A 62 0.67 -3.17 -14.28
C GLY A 62 -0.02 -2.22 -13.31
N PHE A 63 0.18 -0.91 -13.52
CA PHE A 63 -0.45 0.18 -12.77
C PHE A 63 -1.63 0.78 -13.53
N PHE A 64 -2.51 1.47 -12.81
CA PHE A 64 -3.61 2.25 -13.37
C PHE A 64 -3.08 3.61 -13.83
N SER A 65 -3.90 4.36 -14.58
CA SER A 65 -3.56 5.75 -14.87
C SER A 65 -3.58 6.58 -13.57
N ASP A 66 -2.80 7.64 -13.56
CA ASP A 66 -2.68 8.52 -12.40
C ASP A 66 -4.01 9.20 -12.05
N GLU A 67 -4.80 9.61 -13.06
CA GLU A 67 -6.10 10.26 -12.86
C GLU A 67 -7.06 9.37 -12.07
N MET A 68 -7.10 8.07 -12.41
CA MET A 68 -7.94 7.11 -11.72
C MET A 68 -7.48 6.87 -10.29
N ALA A 69 -6.16 6.80 -10.08
CA ALA A 69 -5.59 6.66 -8.75
C ALA A 69 -5.94 7.88 -7.88
N TYR A 70 -5.84 9.09 -8.43
CA TYR A 70 -6.17 10.33 -7.72
C TYR A 70 -7.64 10.40 -7.35
N GLN A 71 -8.55 10.08 -8.28
CA GLN A 71 -9.99 10.08 -8.01
C GLN A 71 -10.35 9.13 -6.87
N ILE A 72 -9.87 7.89 -6.94
CA ILE A 72 -10.13 6.86 -5.92
C ILE A 72 -9.65 7.32 -4.53
N ILE A 73 -8.49 7.96 -4.48
CA ILE A 73 -7.90 8.42 -3.22
C ILE A 73 -8.72 9.59 -2.66
N GLN A 74 -9.14 10.54 -3.51
CA GLN A 74 -9.97 11.67 -3.10
C GLN A 74 -11.35 11.22 -2.58
N ASP A 75 -12.02 10.32 -3.32
CA ASP A 75 -13.32 9.77 -2.92
C ASP A 75 -13.21 9.09 -1.55
N PHE A 76 -12.20 8.23 -1.38
CA PHE A 76 -11.99 7.51 -0.14
C PHE A 76 -11.69 8.44 1.04
N ILE A 77 -10.90 9.50 0.86
CA ILE A 77 -10.64 10.49 1.91
C ILE A 77 -11.94 11.21 2.28
N SER A 78 -12.72 11.63 1.29
CA SER A 78 -14.00 12.33 1.50
C SER A 78 -15.00 11.47 2.29
N GLU A 79 -15.15 10.20 1.92
CA GLU A 79 -16.02 9.24 2.60
C GLU A 79 -15.58 8.94 4.04
N ASN A 80 -14.31 9.22 4.37
CA ASN A 80 -13.71 8.92 5.68
C ASN A 80 -13.15 10.19 6.32
N SER A 81 -13.80 11.35 6.17
CA SER A 81 -13.33 12.62 6.74
C SER A 81 -13.24 12.60 8.27
N GLU A 82 -14.10 11.81 8.92
CA GLU A 82 -14.26 11.78 10.37
C GLU A 82 -13.33 10.78 11.09
N VAL A 83 -12.55 9.99 10.36
CA VAL A 83 -11.70 8.95 10.97
C VAL A 83 -10.35 9.52 11.37
N GLU A 84 -9.77 8.98 12.44
CA GLU A 84 -8.50 9.48 12.99
C GLU A 84 -7.27 9.16 12.13
N GLY A 85 -7.38 8.18 11.22
CA GLY A 85 -6.27 7.82 10.35
C GLY A 85 -6.63 7.00 9.13
N ILE A 86 -5.88 7.20 8.04
CA ILE A 86 -6.02 6.53 6.75
C ILE A 86 -4.70 5.84 6.39
N ILE A 87 -4.80 4.56 5.99
CA ILE A 87 -3.67 3.75 5.53
C ILE A 87 -3.77 3.56 4.01
N TYR A 88 -2.75 4.00 3.28
CA TYR A 88 -2.62 3.87 1.83
C TYR A 88 -1.73 2.67 1.47
N ASP A 89 -2.32 1.58 0.99
CA ASP A 89 -1.63 0.37 0.53
C ASP A 89 -1.64 0.29 -1.00
N GLY A 90 -0.46 0.52 -1.57
CA GLY A 90 -0.25 0.56 -3.02
C GLY A 90 -0.51 1.93 -3.65
N PHE A 91 -0.44 3.02 -2.88
CA PHE A 91 -0.30 4.39 -3.39
C PHE A 91 0.57 5.17 -2.40
N PRO A 92 1.53 6.00 -2.85
CA PRO A 92 1.99 6.17 -4.23
C PRO A 92 2.76 4.96 -4.77
N ARG A 93 2.76 4.78 -6.10
CA ARG A 93 3.53 3.72 -6.81
C ARG A 93 4.68 4.24 -7.66
N ASP A 94 4.76 5.56 -7.86
CA ASP A 94 5.87 6.25 -8.50
C ASP A 94 6.04 7.69 -7.97
N ILE A 95 7.04 8.37 -8.49
CA ILE A 95 7.43 9.73 -8.07
C ILE A 95 6.33 10.76 -8.37
N ALA A 96 5.58 10.62 -9.47
CA ALA A 96 4.53 11.57 -9.81
C ALA A 96 3.39 11.49 -8.79
N GLN A 97 2.98 10.26 -8.46
CA GLN A 97 1.98 10.01 -7.42
C GLN A 97 2.46 10.46 -6.03
N ALA A 98 3.74 10.29 -5.70
CA ALA A 98 4.30 10.74 -4.43
C ALA A 98 4.25 12.27 -4.31
N LYS A 99 4.63 12.99 -5.38
CA LYS A 99 4.52 14.46 -5.44
C LYS A 99 3.07 14.92 -5.32
N TYR A 100 2.15 14.26 -6.00
CA TYR A 100 0.72 14.54 -5.88
C TYR A 100 0.24 14.36 -4.44
N PHE A 101 0.57 13.23 -3.81
CA PHE A 101 0.19 12.95 -2.42
C PHE A 101 0.67 14.05 -1.47
N ARG A 102 1.94 14.45 -1.58
CA ARG A 102 2.56 15.48 -0.73
C ARG A 102 1.92 16.84 -0.89
N LYS A 103 1.49 17.17 -2.12
CA LYS A 103 0.89 18.47 -2.45
C LYS A 103 -0.59 18.56 -2.09
N HIS A 104 -1.35 17.49 -2.31
CA HIS A 104 -2.81 17.55 -2.28
C HIS A 104 -3.46 16.80 -1.11
N ILE A 105 -2.73 15.87 -0.47
CA ILE A 105 -3.30 15.01 0.58
C ILE A 105 -2.63 15.32 1.91
N CYS A 106 -1.34 15.03 2.04
CA CYS A 106 -0.63 15.26 3.28
C CYS A 106 0.84 15.56 3.03
N THR A 107 1.25 16.74 3.46
CA THR A 107 2.62 17.24 3.37
C THR A 107 3.57 16.55 4.32
N ASN A 108 3.14 15.74 5.31
CA ASN A 108 4.06 14.98 6.19
C ASN A 108 3.39 13.67 6.64
N PRO A 109 3.26 12.67 5.74
CA PRO A 109 2.72 11.38 6.11
C PRO A 109 3.73 10.55 6.91
N ILE A 110 3.22 9.57 7.65
CA ILE A 110 4.04 8.49 8.20
C ILE A 110 4.26 7.49 7.08
N VAL A 111 5.52 7.24 6.70
CA VAL A 111 5.84 6.27 5.64
C VAL A 111 6.46 5.04 6.26
N ILE A 112 5.81 3.90 6.10
CA ILE A 112 6.26 2.61 6.63
C ILE A 112 6.71 1.74 5.46
N GLU A 113 7.96 1.30 5.48
CA GLU A 113 8.47 0.30 4.54
C GLU A 113 8.59 -1.06 5.21
N LEU A 114 8.04 -2.08 4.55
CA LEU A 114 8.28 -3.48 4.90
C LEU A 114 9.29 -4.11 3.94
N LYS A 115 10.47 -4.44 4.44
CA LYS A 115 11.51 -5.21 3.73
C LYS A 115 11.41 -6.69 4.02
N ALA A 116 11.82 -7.51 3.06
CA ALA A 116 12.05 -8.94 3.24
C ALA A 116 12.95 -9.43 2.10
N ASP A 117 13.66 -10.52 2.34
CA ASP A 117 14.46 -11.18 1.33
C ASP A 117 13.61 -11.63 0.14
N GLU A 118 14.14 -11.42 -1.06
CA GLU A 118 13.43 -11.71 -2.31
C GLU A 118 12.99 -13.17 -2.44
N GLU A 119 13.83 -14.12 -2.02
CA GLU A 119 13.49 -15.54 -2.01
C GLU A 119 12.25 -15.81 -1.14
N GLN A 120 12.17 -15.18 0.03
CA GLN A 120 11.01 -15.29 0.92
C GLN A 120 9.77 -14.62 0.32
N LEU A 121 9.93 -13.51 -0.41
CA LEU A 121 8.83 -12.83 -1.07
C LEU A 121 8.21 -13.71 -2.15
N ILE A 122 9.03 -14.36 -2.98
CA ILE A 122 8.57 -15.26 -4.04
C ILE A 122 7.79 -16.43 -3.43
N ASP A 123 8.36 -17.12 -2.43
CA ASP A 123 7.68 -18.21 -1.72
C ASP A 123 6.33 -17.78 -1.12
N ARG A 124 6.27 -16.60 -0.48
CA ARG A 124 5.02 -16.04 0.07
C ARG A 124 3.99 -15.75 -1.02
N ILE A 125 4.40 -15.28 -2.20
CA ILE A 125 3.48 -15.00 -3.31
C ILE A 125 2.93 -16.31 -3.87
N LEU A 126 3.78 -17.33 -4.08
CA LEU A 126 3.37 -18.65 -4.55
C LEU A 126 2.41 -19.34 -3.57
N LYS A 127 2.70 -19.30 -2.27
CA LYS A 127 1.80 -19.80 -1.20
C LYS A 127 0.48 -19.04 -1.14
N ARG A 128 0.45 -17.76 -1.55
CA ARG A 128 -0.79 -16.99 -1.63
C ARG A 128 -1.62 -17.38 -2.84
N ALA A 129 -0.98 -17.66 -3.98
CA ALA A 129 -1.64 -18.11 -5.20
C ALA A 129 -2.45 -19.39 -4.98
N SER A 130 -1.91 -20.33 -4.20
CA SER A 130 -2.58 -21.61 -3.89
C SER A 130 -3.75 -21.48 -2.92
N LYS A 131 -3.79 -20.43 -2.08
CA LYS A 131 -4.83 -20.23 -1.04
C LYS A 131 -5.89 -19.21 -1.40
N LYS A 132 -5.56 -18.21 -2.22
CA LYS A 132 -6.44 -17.10 -2.60
C LYS A 132 -6.40 -17.00 -4.11
N ASN A 133 -7.55 -17.17 -4.75
CA ASN A 133 -7.72 -17.25 -6.21
C ASN A 133 -7.40 -15.90 -6.92
N ARG A 134 -6.15 -15.45 -6.83
CA ARG A 134 -5.63 -14.17 -7.33
C ARG A 134 -4.91 -14.43 -8.65
N LYS A 135 -5.53 -13.99 -9.76
CA LYS A 135 -4.98 -14.17 -11.11
C LYS A 135 -3.55 -13.62 -11.28
N ASP A 136 -3.22 -12.52 -10.58
CA ASP A 136 -1.90 -11.87 -10.60
C ASP A 136 -0.80 -12.59 -9.82
N ASP A 137 -1.14 -13.67 -9.10
CA ASP A 137 -0.19 -14.54 -8.38
C ASP A 137 -0.04 -15.91 -9.08
N GLN A 138 -0.75 -16.18 -10.18
CA GLN A 138 -0.84 -17.52 -10.81
C GLN A 138 0.29 -17.88 -11.78
N SER A 139 1.11 -16.91 -12.20
CA SER A 139 2.24 -17.19 -13.09
C SER A 139 3.53 -16.55 -12.57
N GLU A 140 4.62 -17.30 -12.62
CA GLU A 140 5.95 -16.81 -12.26
C GLU A 140 6.32 -15.55 -13.06
N LYS A 141 5.92 -15.49 -14.34
CA LYS A 141 6.08 -14.32 -15.20
C LYS A 141 5.38 -13.08 -14.64
N THR A 142 4.17 -13.23 -14.11
CA THR A 142 3.43 -12.10 -13.50
C THR A 142 4.08 -11.68 -12.18
N ILE A 143 4.60 -12.63 -11.39
CA ILE A 143 5.33 -12.34 -10.16
C ILE A 143 6.60 -11.54 -10.46
N GLN A 144 7.43 -12.02 -11.39
CA GLN A 144 8.64 -11.35 -11.83
C GLN A 144 8.35 -9.94 -12.36
N HIS A 145 7.32 -9.80 -13.20
CA HIS A 145 6.93 -8.49 -13.72
C HIS A 145 6.52 -7.50 -12.60
N ARG A 146 5.80 -7.97 -11.59
CA ARG A 146 5.41 -7.13 -10.45
C ARG A 146 6.61 -6.73 -9.58
N MET A 147 7.57 -7.63 -9.42
CA MET A 147 8.84 -7.33 -8.74
C MET A 147 9.65 -6.30 -9.53
N GLU A 148 9.72 -6.45 -10.86
CA GLU A 148 10.39 -5.51 -11.76
C GLU A 148 9.75 -4.12 -11.72
N LEU A 149 8.42 -4.04 -11.81
CA LEU A 149 7.70 -2.76 -11.70
C LEU A 149 7.93 -2.10 -10.35
N TYR A 150 7.88 -2.86 -9.26
CA TYR A 150 8.19 -2.34 -7.93
C TYR A 150 9.60 -1.73 -7.90
N ARG A 151 10.63 -2.44 -8.38
CA ARG A 151 12.01 -1.94 -8.42
C ARG A 151 12.14 -0.68 -9.29
N LYS A 152 11.55 -0.68 -10.48
CA LYS A 152 11.72 0.42 -11.46
C LYS A 152 10.92 1.67 -11.12
N LYS A 153 9.75 1.52 -10.49
CA LYS A 153 8.80 2.63 -10.31
C LYS A 153 8.56 2.98 -8.86
N THR A 154 8.36 1.98 -8.00
CA THR A 154 7.96 2.20 -6.60
C THR A 154 9.14 2.37 -5.65
N TYR A 155 10.24 1.64 -5.85
CA TYR A 155 11.44 1.77 -5.01
C TYR A 155 12.04 3.17 -5.01
N PRO A 156 12.11 3.92 -6.14
CA PRO A 156 12.52 5.33 -6.12
C PRO A 156 11.70 6.23 -5.17
N VAL A 157 10.44 5.87 -4.89
CA VAL A 157 9.60 6.58 -3.93
C VAL A 157 10.03 6.30 -2.48
N VAL A 158 10.46 5.07 -2.20
CA VAL A 158 11.05 4.72 -0.90
C VAL A 158 12.30 5.56 -0.67
N ASP A 159 13.20 5.63 -1.67
CA ASP A 159 14.42 6.44 -1.59
C ASP A 159 14.12 7.94 -1.42
N LEU A 160 13.08 8.45 -2.07
CA LEU A 160 12.62 9.83 -1.90
C LEU A 160 12.22 10.09 -0.44
N PHE A 161 11.35 9.26 0.14
CA PHE A 161 10.90 9.44 1.52
C PHE A 161 12.00 9.18 2.55
N ALA A 162 12.98 8.32 2.24
CA ALA A 162 14.17 8.13 3.07
C ALA A 162 15.01 9.41 3.16
N LYS A 163 15.24 10.08 2.03
CA LYS A 163 16.00 11.34 1.97
C LYS A 163 15.30 12.51 2.65
N GLU A 164 14.00 12.42 2.84
CA GLU A 164 13.17 13.43 3.51
C GLU A 164 12.97 13.13 5.01
N ASP A 165 13.64 12.11 5.57
CA ASP A 165 13.49 11.67 6.98
C ASP A 165 12.06 11.28 7.39
N LEU A 166 11.26 10.79 6.43
CA LEU A 166 9.87 10.36 6.66
C LEU A 166 9.70 8.84 6.72
N LEU A 167 10.73 8.10 6.33
CA LEU A 167 10.69 6.65 6.17
C LEU A 167 11.01 5.92 7.47
N HIS A 168 10.13 5.00 7.85
CA HIS A 168 10.33 4.03 8.92
C HIS A 168 10.36 2.62 8.33
N THR A 169 11.53 2.00 8.32
CA THR A 169 11.74 0.67 7.72
C THR A 169 11.68 -0.43 8.77
N TYR A 170 10.95 -1.50 8.47
CA TYR A 170 10.87 -2.72 9.29
C TYR A 170 11.13 -3.97 8.45
N HIS A 171 11.84 -4.94 9.03
CA HIS A 171 12.04 -6.25 8.43
C HIS A 171 10.83 -7.14 8.73
N SER A 172 10.20 -7.65 7.68
CA SER A 172 9.00 -8.50 7.73
C SER A 172 9.32 -10.00 7.89
N GLU A 173 10.52 -10.30 8.39
CA GLU A 173 10.98 -11.64 8.74
C GLU A 173 10.54 -11.99 10.17
N GLY A 174 10.20 -13.27 10.39
CA GLY A 174 9.75 -13.76 11.69
C GLY A 174 8.25 -13.55 11.97
N LYS A 175 7.92 -13.31 13.24
CA LYS A 175 6.53 -13.26 13.73
C LYS A 175 5.82 -11.97 13.31
N ILE A 176 4.59 -12.09 12.83
CA ILE A 176 3.75 -10.96 12.38
C ILE A 176 3.56 -9.96 13.51
N GLU A 177 3.38 -10.45 14.73
CA GLU A 177 3.13 -9.68 15.95
C GLU A 177 4.32 -8.80 16.31
N LYS A 178 5.55 -9.25 16.05
CA LYS A 178 6.76 -8.47 16.33
C LYS A 178 6.76 -7.18 15.51
N VAL A 179 6.52 -7.30 14.21
CA VAL A 179 6.46 -6.15 13.29
C VAL A 179 5.25 -5.27 13.60
N ALA A 180 4.11 -5.88 13.92
CA ALA A 180 2.91 -5.16 14.29
C ALA A 180 3.11 -4.30 15.55
N ASN A 181 3.82 -4.81 16.56
CA ASN A 181 4.13 -4.07 17.78
C ASN A 181 5.06 -2.89 17.51
N GLN A 182 6.10 -3.07 16.68
CA GLN A 182 6.99 -1.96 16.31
C GLN A 182 6.26 -0.85 15.56
N ILE A 183 5.37 -1.22 14.63
CA ILE A 183 4.53 -0.25 13.92
C ILE A 183 3.55 0.44 14.87
N LYS A 184 2.98 -0.29 15.82
CA LYS A 184 2.08 0.24 16.84
C LYS A 184 2.79 1.32 17.68
N GLU A 185 3.97 1.02 18.21
CA GLU A 185 4.79 1.96 18.99
C GLU A 185 5.11 3.24 18.20
N LEU A 186 5.42 3.10 16.90
CA LEU A 186 5.63 4.25 16.02
C LEU A 186 4.37 5.13 15.92
N ILE A 187 3.20 4.53 15.68
CA ILE A 187 1.95 5.27 15.52
C ILE A 187 1.57 5.97 16.83
N GLU A 188 1.69 5.29 17.97
CA GLU A 188 1.42 5.87 19.30
C GLU A 188 2.34 7.06 19.57
N LYS A 189 3.63 6.95 19.24
CA LYS A 189 4.59 8.06 19.36
C LYS A 189 4.22 9.25 18.48
N MET A 190 3.73 9.00 17.26
CA MET A 190 3.32 10.07 16.35
C MET A 190 2.00 10.73 16.80
N GLN A 191 1.08 9.98 17.41
CA GLN A 191 -0.14 10.54 18.01
C GLN A 191 0.16 11.44 19.22
N GLN A 192 1.22 11.16 19.98
CA GLN A 192 1.62 11.98 21.16
C GLN A 192 2.36 13.27 20.80
N LYS A 193 2.91 13.38 19.58
CA LYS A 193 3.62 14.58 19.10
C LYS A 193 2.67 15.67 18.59
N HIS A 194 1.37 15.43 18.59
CA HIS A 194 0.34 16.30 18.05
C HIS A 194 -0.77 16.54 19.08
#